data_AF-A0A9P0WUI5-F1
#
_entry.id   AF-A0A9P0WUI5-F1
#
_cell.length_a   1.000
_cell.length_b   1.000
_cell.length_c   1.000
_cell.angle_alpha   90.00
_cell.angle_beta   90.00
_cell.angle_gamma   90.00
#
_symmetry.space_group_name_H-M   'P 1'
#
loop_
_entity.id
_entity.type
_entity.pdbx_description
1 polymer ?
#
loop_
_entity_poly.entity_id
_entity_poly.type
_entity_poly.pdbx_seq_one_letter_code
_entity_poly.pdbx_strand_id
1 'polypeptide(L)'
;MIRIICVLFVVVLVSAAPERKPHYDINDAPALFEKFIKDYNRHYKDAADREVHYKAFVNTLKEINKANAGDSATYDINHLSDLTPEEFEKMNGLKIKPNI
;
A
#
# COMPACT_ATOMS: atom_id res chain seq x y z
N MET A 1 55.93 -14.32 -12.52
CA MET A 1 55.35 -14.79 -11.23
C MET A 1 54.38 -13.72 -10.74
N ILE A 2 53.08 -13.97 -10.84
CA ILE A 2 52.00 -13.13 -10.27
C ILE A 2 51.93 -13.37 -8.76
N ARG A 3 51.73 -12.35 -7.88
CA ARG A 3 50.87 -12.38 -6.66
C ARG A 3 50.55 -10.94 -6.19
N ILE A 4 49.40 -10.39 -6.59
CA ILE A 4 48.15 -10.25 -5.82
C ILE A 4 48.25 -9.16 -4.73
N ILE A 5 47.85 -7.94 -5.09
CA ILE A 5 47.53 -6.86 -4.15
C ILE A 5 46.12 -7.14 -3.61
N CYS A 6 46.02 -7.38 -2.31
CA CYS A 6 44.77 -7.64 -1.61
C CYS A 6 43.86 -6.39 -1.66
N VAL A 7 42.81 -6.44 -2.47
CA VAL A 7 41.70 -5.48 -2.37
C VAL A 7 40.80 -5.97 -1.24
N LEU A 8 40.86 -5.30 -0.09
CA LEU A 8 39.91 -5.50 1.00
C LEU A 8 38.56 -4.92 0.57
N PHE A 9 37.74 -5.74 -0.09
CA PHE A 9 36.31 -5.48 -0.19
C PHE A 9 35.71 -5.68 1.19
N VAL A 10 35.44 -4.57 1.89
CA VAL A 10 34.63 -4.61 3.10
C VAL A 10 33.20 -4.91 2.66
N VAL A 11 32.84 -6.19 2.69
CA VAL A 11 31.45 -6.61 2.50
C VAL A 11 30.69 -6.20 3.75
N VAL A 12 30.00 -5.05 3.68
CA VAL A 12 29.03 -4.67 4.70
C VAL A 12 27.88 -5.65 4.59
N LEU A 13 27.82 -6.61 5.52
CA LEU A 13 26.67 -7.48 5.69
C LEU A 13 25.51 -6.63 6.20
N VAL A 14 24.70 -6.11 5.28
CA VAL A 14 23.38 -5.57 5.63
C VAL A 14 22.58 -6.75 6.17
N SER A 15 22.42 -6.80 7.48
CA SER A 15 21.55 -7.77 8.12
C SER A 15 20.12 -7.43 7.69
N ALA A 16 19.50 -8.28 6.89
CA ALA A 16 18.10 -8.15 6.52
C ALA A 16 17.23 -8.43 7.75
N ALA A 17 17.08 -7.42 8.62
CA ALA A 17 16.03 -7.43 9.62
C ALA A 17 14.68 -7.46 8.87
N PRO A 18 13.69 -8.24 9.31
CA PRO A 18 12.36 -8.18 8.72
C PRO A 18 11.84 -6.75 8.83
N GLU A 19 11.48 -6.15 7.71
CA GLU A 19 10.84 -4.84 7.70
C GLU A 19 9.58 -4.92 8.57
N ARG A 20 9.46 -4.01 9.55
CA ARG A 20 8.28 -3.95 10.40
C ARG A 20 7.09 -3.61 9.52
N LYS A 21 6.05 -4.44 9.56
CA LYS A 21 4.81 -4.19 8.81
C LYS A 21 4.22 -2.84 9.22
N PRO A 22 3.79 -2.00 8.26
CA PRO A 22 3.16 -0.72 8.57
C PRO A 22 1.94 -0.91 9.48
N HIS A 23 1.80 -0.02 10.46
CA HIS A 23 0.58 0.13 11.25
C HIS A 23 0.25 1.61 11.34
N TYR A 24 -0.89 1.99 10.75
CA TYR A 24 -1.33 3.37 10.62
C TYR A 24 -2.15 3.82 11.83
N ASP A 25 -1.84 5.00 12.38
CA ASP A 25 -2.78 5.67 13.27
C ASP A 25 -3.92 6.26 12.43
N ILE A 26 -5.16 5.92 12.77
CA ILE A 26 -6.34 6.43 12.06
C ILE A 26 -6.50 7.94 12.25
N ASN A 27 -5.97 8.50 13.34
CA ASN A 27 -5.97 9.95 13.57
C ASN A 27 -5.08 10.69 12.57
N ASP A 28 -4.09 10.02 11.99
CA ASP A 28 -3.21 10.58 10.96
C ASP A 28 -3.81 10.50 9.54
N ALA A 29 -4.99 9.87 9.39
CA ALA A 29 -5.62 9.66 8.09
C ALA A 29 -5.77 10.94 7.23
N PRO A 30 -6.10 12.13 7.78
CA PRO A 30 -6.14 13.35 6.97
C PRO A 30 -4.80 13.64 6.30
N ALA A 31 -3.70 13.58 7.05
CA ALA A 31 -2.36 13.87 6.53
C ALA A 31 -1.88 12.78 5.55
N LEU A 32 -2.16 11.52 5.86
CA LEU A 32 -1.88 10.39 4.98
C LEU A 32 -2.64 10.48 3.66
N PHE A 33 -3.89 10.94 3.68
CA PHE A 33 -4.69 11.13 2.47
C PHE A 33 -4.15 12.26 1.59
N GLU A 34 -3.74 13.40 2.18
CA GLU A 34 -3.08 14.47 1.41
C GLU A 34 -1.77 13.99 0.75
N LYS A 35 -1.01 13.15 1.46
CA LYS A 35 0.20 12.53 0.91
C LYS A 35 -0.14 11.58 -0.22
N PHE A 36 -1.11 10.69 -0.02
CA PHE A 36 -1.60 9.75 -1.02
C PHE A 36 -2.07 10.44 -2.31
N ILE A 37 -2.83 11.53 -2.20
CA ILE A 37 -3.29 12.32 -3.35
C ILE A 37 -2.11 12.80 -4.20
N LYS A 38 -1.03 13.26 -3.55
CA LYS A 38 0.18 13.76 -4.22
C LYS A 38 0.99 12.62 -4.83
N ASP A 39 1.23 11.56 -4.05
CA ASP A 39 2.07 10.42 -4.46
C ASP A 39 1.48 9.68 -5.67
N TYR A 40 0.16 9.56 -5.74
CA TYR A 40 -0.55 8.85 -6.81
C TYR A 40 -1.27 9.79 -7.80
N ASN A 41 -1.01 11.10 -7.71
CA ASN A 41 -1.59 12.14 -8.56
C ASN A 41 -3.11 11.97 -8.74
N ARG A 42 -3.83 11.86 -7.61
CA ARG A 42 -5.28 11.65 -7.60
C ARG A 42 -6.00 12.96 -7.89
N HIS A 43 -7.06 12.86 -8.68
CA HIS A 43 -7.94 13.97 -9.02
C HIS A 43 -9.38 13.55 -8.78
N TYR A 44 -10.11 14.35 -8.01
CA TYR A 44 -11.52 14.13 -7.71
C TYR A 44 -12.36 15.18 -8.43
N LYS A 45 -13.57 14.80 -8.85
CA LYS A 45 -14.48 15.65 -9.60
C LYS A 45 -14.89 16.89 -8.80
N ASP A 46 -15.20 16.69 -7.53
CA ASP A 46 -15.68 17.72 -6.61
C ASP A 46 -15.41 17.33 -5.15
N ALA A 47 -15.84 18.19 -4.21
CA ALA A 47 -15.63 17.96 -2.79
C ALA A 47 -16.40 16.74 -2.24
N ALA A 48 -17.56 16.40 -2.83
CA ALA A 48 -18.34 15.24 -2.39
C ALA A 48 -17.66 13.94 -2.84
N ASP A 49 -17.15 13.92 -4.07
CA ASP A 49 -16.35 12.82 -4.61
C ASP A 49 -15.09 12.58 -3.76
N ARG A 50 -14.35 13.66 -3.46
CA ARG A 50 -13.19 13.62 -2.57
C ARG A 50 -13.52 13.05 -1.19
N GLU A 51 -14.65 13.44 -0.61
CA GLU A 51 -15.08 12.96 0.71
C GLU A 51 -15.42 11.46 0.70
N VAL A 52 -16.04 10.97 -0.37
CA VAL A 52 -16.33 9.53 -0.52
C VAL A 52 -15.02 8.73 -0.61
N HIS A 53 -14.06 9.19 -1.42
CA HIS A 53 -12.74 8.56 -1.52
C HIS A 53 -11.92 8.65 -0.23
N TYR A 54 -12.04 9.76 0.52
CA TYR A 54 -11.41 9.87 1.84
C TYR A 54 -11.95 8.81 2.81
N LYS A 55 -13.26 8.59 2.85
CA LYS A 55 -13.86 7.53 3.68
C LYS A 55 -13.40 6.14 3.27
N ALA A 56 -13.31 5.88 1.96
CA ALA A 56 -12.76 4.64 1.44
C ALA A 56 -11.30 4.45 1.89
N PHE A 57 -10.48 5.49 1.77
CA PHE A 57 -9.09 5.49 2.22
C PHE A 57 -8.94 5.18 3.71
N VAL A 58 -9.74 5.82 4.58
CA VAL A 58 -9.75 5.53 6.02
C VAL A 58 -10.09 4.07 6.31
N ASN A 59 -11.03 3.49 5.56
CA ASN A 59 -11.37 2.07 5.71
C ASN A 59 -10.23 1.16 5.25
N THR A 60 -9.54 1.50 4.15
CA THR A 60 -8.34 0.78 3.71
C THR A 60 -7.24 0.78 4.76
N LEU A 61 -6.99 1.90 5.46
CA LEU A 61 -6.00 1.93 6.55
C LEU A 61 -6.34 0.93 7.66
N LYS A 62 -7.63 0.80 8.03
CA LYS A 62 -8.09 -0.17 9.04
C LYS A 62 -7.87 -1.61 8.56
N GLU A 63 -8.18 -1.90 7.30
CA GLU A 63 -7.98 -3.24 6.73
C GLU A 63 -6.49 -3.58 6.59
N ILE A 64 -5.63 -2.62 6.22
CA ILE A 64 -4.17 -2.79 6.23
C ILE A 64 -3.69 -3.15 7.64
N ASN A 65 -4.09 -2.38 8.67
CA ASN A 65 -3.69 -2.66 10.05
C ASN A 65 -4.12 -4.05 10.50
N LYS A 66 -5.36 -4.43 10.19
CA LYS A 66 -5.91 -5.74 10.51
C LYS A 66 -5.17 -6.87 9.79
N ALA A 67 -4.89 -6.70 8.50
CA ALA A 67 -4.19 -7.71 7.70
C ALA A 67 -2.72 -7.85 8.13
N ASN A 68 -2.05 -6.74 8.45
CA ASN A 68 -0.67 -6.72 8.95
C ASN A 68 -0.52 -7.25 10.37
N ALA A 69 -1.60 -7.39 11.14
CA ALA A 69 -1.56 -8.08 12.43
C ALA A 69 -1.39 -9.61 12.27
N GLY A 70 -1.63 -10.16 11.08
CA GLY A 70 -1.33 -11.55 10.74
C GLY A 70 0.06 -11.72 10.12
N ASP A 71 0.46 -12.98 9.87
CA ASP A 71 1.81 -13.32 9.39
C ASP A 71 1.90 -13.64 7.89
N SER A 72 0.79 -13.58 7.15
CA SER A 72 0.70 -14.06 5.77
C SER A 72 1.42 -13.18 4.74
N ALA A 73 1.25 -11.86 4.85
CA ALA A 73 1.79 -10.88 3.92
C ALA A 73 1.96 -9.52 4.60
N THR A 74 2.65 -8.60 3.91
CA THR A 74 2.71 -7.19 4.28
C THR A 74 1.87 -6.39 3.31
N TYR A 75 0.95 -5.60 3.85
CA TYR A 75 0.05 -4.70 3.15
C TYR A 75 0.47 -3.27 3.42
N ASP A 76 0.31 -2.41 2.41
CA ASP A 76 0.69 -1.00 2.51
C ASP A 76 -0.22 -0.12 1.65
N ILE A 77 -0.18 1.20 1.89
CA ILE A 77 -0.85 2.20 1.06
C ILE A 77 -0.31 2.08 -0.37
N ASN A 78 -1.22 2.00 -1.34
CA ASN A 78 -0.91 1.93 -2.75
C ASN A 78 -1.96 2.69 -3.57
N HIS A 79 -1.81 2.73 -4.90
CA HIS A 79 -2.69 3.48 -5.81
C HIS A 79 -4.17 3.07 -5.80
N LEU A 80 -4.52 1.94 -5.16
CA LEU A 80 -5.90 1.45 -5.00
C LEU A 80 -6.49 1.78 -3.62
N SER A 81 -5.74 2.48 -2.75
CA SER A 81 -6.13 2.64 -1.36
C SER A 81 -7.36 3.51 -1.13
N ASP A 82 -7.79 4.32 -2.09
CA ASP A 82 -9.00 5.13 -2.02
C ASP A 82 -10.18 4.57 -2.83
N LEU A 83 -10.08 3.35 -3.35
CA LEU A 83 -11.17 2.76 -4.14
C LEU A 83 -12.43 2.57 -3.30
N THR A 84 -13.53 3.08 -3.83
CA THR A 84 -14.86 2.83 -3.27
C THR A 84 -15.30 1.38 -3.52
N PRO A 85 -16.22 0.84 -2.71
CA PRO A 85 -16.78 -0.49 -2.95
C PRO A 85 -17.36 -0.63 -4.37
N GLU A 86 -18.06 0.39 -4.87
CA GLU A 86 -18.64 0.39 -6.20
C GLU A 86 -17.60 0.35 -7.32
N GLU A 87 -16.45 1.00 -7.14
CA GLU A 87 -15.33 0.94 -8.09
C GLU A 87 -14.64 -0.41 -8.04
N PHE A 88 -14.40 -0.93 -6.83
CA PHE A 88 -13.80 -2.25 -6.65
C PHE A 88 -14.62 -3.35 -7.32
N GLU A 89 -15.96 -3.31 -7.18
CA GLU A 89 -16.88 -4.25 -7.85
C GLU A 89 -16.81 -4.20 -9.39
N LYS A 90 -16.43 -3.05 -9.96
CA LYS A 90 -16.23 -2.86 -11.40
C LYS A 90 -14.86 -3.34 -11.88
N MET A 91 -13.90 -3.57 -10.98
CA MET A 91 -12.58 -4.13 -11.33
C MET A 91 -12.61 -5.64 -11.58
N ASN A 92 -13.76 -6.29 -11.36
CA ASN A 92 -13.93 -7.71 -11.65
C ASN A 92 -13.82 -7.97 -13.16
N GLY A 93 -12.97 -8.94 -13.53
CA GLY A 93 -12.83 -9.43 -14.90
C GLY A 93 -14.07 -10.20 -15.39
N LEU A 94 -13.89 -11.16 -16.30
CA LEU A 94 -14.99 -11.96 -16.86
C LEU A 94 -15.82 -12.64 -15.76
N LYS A 95 -17.05 -12.16 -15.55
CA LYS A 95 -18.04 -12.84 -14.70
C LYS A 95 -18.62 -14.03 -15.47
N ILE A 96 -17.97 -15.19 -15.34
CA ILE A 96 -18.44 -16.43 -15.96
C ILE A 96 -19.68 -16.88 -15.18
N LYS A 97 -20.86 -16.81 -15.80
CA LYS A 97 -22.06 -17.38 -15.20
C LYS A 97 -21.86 -18.91 -15.14
N PRO A 98 -22.11 -19.56 -14.00
CA PRO A 98 -22.11 -21.02 -13.97
C PRO A 98 -23.18 -21.50 -14.94
N ASN A 99 -22.83 -22.41 -15.85
CA ASN A 99 -23.84 -23.20 -16.54
C ASN A 99 -24.42 -24.16 -15.49
N ILE A 100 -25.63 -23.84 -15.03
CA ILE A 100 -26.47 -24.72 -14.20
C ILE A 100 -27.51 -25.36 -15.11
#